data_AF-A0A2P8KQR9-F1
#
_entry.id   AF-A0A2P8KQR9-F1
#
_cell.length_a   1.000
_cell.length_b   1.000
_cell.length_c   1.000
_cell.angle_alpha   90.00
_cell.angle_beta   90.00
_cell.angle_gamma   90.00
#
_symmetry.space_group_name_H-M   'P 1'
#
loop_
_entity.id
_entity.type
_entity.pdbx_description
1 polymer ?
#
loop_
_entity_poly.entity_id
_entity_poly.type
_entity_poly.pdbx_seq_one_letter_code
_entity_poly.pdbx_strand_id
1 'polypeptide(L)'
;MVSPTAKEIFIQGITQDGRTFRPSDWAERLAGVMCSFRPGGPQPGSHLSYSPWCVPTVINGIKCVVVRAELRDAEVMAWDFVMNFARDNNLQVAEACLVPDAASPAGVRK
;
A
#
# COMPACT_ATOMS: atom_id res chain seq x y z
N MET A 1 -14.19 0.79 -7.90
CA MET A 1 -14.09 2.26 -7.86
C MET A 1 -13.40 2.57 -6.54
N VAL A 2 -12.22 3.21 -6.58
CA VAL A 2 -11.49 3.59 -5.36
C VAL A 2 -12.27 4.71 -4.67
N SER A 3 -12.59 4.57 -3.39
CA SER A 3 -13.35 5.56 -2.63
C SER A 3 -12.47 6.79 -2.38
N PRO A 4 -12.94 8.01 -2.64
CA PRO A 4 -12.14 9.24 -2.50
C PRO A 4 -11.73 9.59 -1.06
N THR A 5 -12.17 8.81 -0.06
CA THR A 5 -11.85 9.02 1.37
C THR A 5 -10.77 8.08 1.91
N ALA A 6 -10.42 7.02 1.17
CA ALA A 6 -9.39 6.08 1.60
C ALA A 6 -8.01 6.75 1.49
N LYS A 7 -7.35 6.96 2.63
CA LYS A 7 -6.01 7.57 2.67
C LYS A 7 -4.93 6.60 2.19
N GLU A 8 -5.19 5.30 2.34
CA GLU A 8 -4.24 4.24 2.05
C GLU A 8 -4.94 3.06 1.36
N ILE A 9 -4.23 2.50 0.39
CA ILE A 9 -4.60 1.31 -0.36
C ILE A 9 -3.60 0.19 -0.05
N PHE A 10 -4.09 -1.02 0.10
CA PHE A 10 -3.32 -2.21 0.41
C PHE A 10 -3.39 -3.17 -0.76
N ILE A 11 -2.27 -3.37 -1.44
CA ILE A 11 -2.13 -4.44 -2.41
C ILE A 11 -1.62 -5.66 -1.66
N GLN A 12 -2.43 -6.70 -1.58
CA GLN A 12 -2.09 -7.92 -0.86
C GLN A 12 -1.41 -8.91 -1.79
N GLY A 13 -0.41 -9.62 -1.28
CA GLY A 13 0.27 -10.73 -1.97
C GLY A 13 -0.58 -11.99 -2.05
N ILE A 14 -1.89 -11.82 -2.22
CA ILE A 14 -2.89 -12.86 -2.43
C ILE A 14 -3.63 -12.50 -3.71
N THR A 15 -3.77 -13.45 -4.62
CA THR A 15 -4.55 -13.25 -5.84
C THR A 15 -6.05 -13.24 -5.55
N GLN A 16 -6.88 -12.75 -6.46
CA GLN A 16 -8.34 -12.82 -6.33
C GLN A 16 -8.83 -14.26 -6.13
N ASP A 17 -8.11 -15.25 -6.67
CA ASP A 17 -8.36 -16.69 -6.50
C ASP A 17 -7.86 -17.27 -5.16
N GLY A 18 -7.37 -16.43 -4.24
CA GLY A 18 -6.93 -16.83 -2.90
C GLY A 18 -5.52 -17.46 -2.83
N ARG A 19 -4.71 -17.39 -3.90
CA ARG A 19 -3.36 -17.97 -3.93
C ARG A 19 -2.31 -16.96 -3.50
N THR A 20 -1.27 -17.40 -2.79
CA THR A 20 -0.16 -16.50 -2.45
C THR A 20 0.66 -16.14 -3.69
N PHE A 21 0.86 -14.85 -3.91
CA PHE A 21 1.66 -14.32 -4.99
C PHE A 21 3.16 -14.58 -4.75
N ARG A 22 3.91 -14.69 -5.86
CA ARG A 22 5.33 -15.01 -5.88
C ARG A 22 6.04 -14.15 -6.94
N PRO A 23 7.35 -13.88 -6.76
CA PRO A 23 8.21 -14.32 -5.66
C PRO A 23 7.86 -13.66 -4.32
N SER A 24 8.38 -14.18 -3.21
CA SER A 24 8.05 -13.68 -1.86
C SER A 24 8.58 -12.27 -1.57
N ASP A 25 9.52 -11.79 -2.38
CA ASP A 25 10.14 -10.45 -2.29
C ASP A 25 9.49 -9.43 -3.26
N TRP A 26 8.32 -9.75 -3.84
CA TRP A 26 7.65 -8.90 -4.82
C TRP A 26 7.32 -7.51 -4.27
N ALA A 27 6.96 -7.42 -2.99
CA ALA A 27 6.57 -6.17 -2.36
C ALA A 27 7.75 -5.20 -2.28
N GLU A 28 8.90 -5.71 -1.84
CA GLU A 28 10.17 -5.00 -1.79
C GLU A 28 10.63 -4.57 -3.19
N ARG A 29 10.45 -5.44 -4.21
CA ARG A 29 10.76 -5.11 -5.61
C ARG A 29 9.89 -3.97 -6.13
N LEU A 30 8.57 -4.03 -5.91
CA LEU A 30 7.66 -2.97 -6.34
C LEU A 30 7.99 -1.66 -5.63
N ALA A 31 8.20 -1.68 -4.32
CA ALA A 31 8.58 -0.48 -3.56
C ALA A 31 9.94 0.10 -3.98
N GLY A 32 10.89 -0.77 -4.37
CA GLY A 32 12.19 -0.36 -4.91
C GLY A 32 12.07 0.42 -6.21
N VAL A 33 11.20 -0.03 -7.14
CA VAL A 33 10.90 0.72 -8.37
C VAL A 33 10.32 2.10 -8.04
N MET A 34 9.57 2.18 -6.95
CA MET A 34 8.88 3.40 -6.54
C MET A 34 9.74 4.38 -5.70
N CYS A 35 10.99 4.04 -5.37
CA CYS A 35 11.82 4.81 -4.42
C CYS A 35 12.01 6.30 -4.77
N SER A 36 12.04 6.63 -6.06
CA SER A 36 12.24 8.01 -6.55
C SER A 36 11.00 8.90 -6.40
N PHE A 37 9.80 8.32 -6.29
CA PHE A 37 8.55 9.08 -6.19
C PHE A 37 8.28 9.46 -4.75
N ARG A 38 8.56 10.70 -4.36
CA ARG A 38 8.42 11.16 -2.97
C ARG A 38 8.16 12.66 -2.91
N PRO A 39 7.66 13.19 -1.77
CA PRO A 39 7.52 14.62 -1.59
C PRO A 39 8.87 15.34 -1.78
N GLY A 40 8.88 16.40 -2.58
CA GLY A 40 10.10 17.14 -2.90
C GLY A 40 11.01 16.48 -3.94
N GLY A 41 10.59 15.37 -4.54
CA GLY A 41 11.33 14.65 -5.58
C GLY A 41 12.54 13.85 -5.08
N PRO A 42 13.29 13.21 -5.99
CA PRO A 42 14.48 12.44 -5.66
C PRO A 42 15.59 13.33 -5.07
N GLN A 43 16.05 12.99 -3.87
CA GLN A 43 17.17 13.64 -3.19
C GLN A 43 18.39 12.69 -3.17
N PRO A 44 19.63 13.19 -3.00
CA PRO A 44 20.81 12.34 -2.83
C PRO A 44 20.57 11.26 -1.75
N GLY A 45 20.80 9.99 -2.10
CA GLY A 45 20.54 8.84 -1.21
C GLY A 45 19.11 8.29 -1.24
N SER A 46 18.17 8.91 -1.98
CA SER A 46 16.78 8.42 -2.05
C SER A 46 16.65 7.02 -2.62
N HIS A 47 17.56 6.59 -3.50
CA HIS A 47 17.60 5.25 -4.07
C HIS A 47 17.90 4.15 -3.03
N LEU A 48 18.33 4.52 -1.82
CA LEU A 48 18.63 3.60 -0.72
C LEU A 48 17.42 3.39 0.22
N SER A 49 16.33 4.12 0.00
CA SER A 49 15.14 4.10 0.86
C SER A 49 13.87 3.93 0.03
N TYR A 50 12.84 3.29 0.57
CA TYR A 50 11.54 3.26 -0.07
C TYR A 50 10.87 4.65 -0.07
N SER A 51 9.97 4.85 -1.03
CA SER A 51 9.09 6.02 -1.04
C SER A 51 8.17 6.01 0.18
N PRO A 52 7.91 7.15 0.82
CA PRO A 52 6.89 7.23 1.88
C PRO A 52 5.48 6.95 1.35
N TRP A 53 5.26 7.02 0.03
CA TRP A 53 3.97 6.77 -0.61
C TRP A 53 3.78 5.33 -1.08
N CYS A 54 4.84 4.51 -1.10
CA CYS A 54 4.78 3.11 -1.51
C CYS A 54 5.72 2.28 -0.63
N VAL A 55 5.17 1.61 0.38
CA VAL A 55 5.93 0.96 1.45
C VAL A 55 5.62 -0.53 1.49
N PRO A 56 6.63 -1.42 1.45
CA PRO A 56 6.42 -2.85 1.59
C PRO A 56 6.18 -3.18 3.07
N THR A 57 5.22 -4.06 3.35
CA THR A 57 4.85 -4.45 4.70
C THR A 57 4.43 -5.92 4.78
N VAL A 58 4.18 -6.40 6.00
CA VAL A 58 3.59 -7.71 6.26
C VAL A 58 2.38 -7.53 7.17
N ILE A 59 1.22 -7.99 6.73
CA ILE A 59 -0.03 -7.94 7.49
C ILE A 59 -0.55 -9.36 7.64
N ASN A 60 -0.75 -9.82 8.87
CA ASN A 60 -1.20 -11.20 9.17
C ASN A 60 -0.35 -12.28 8.46
N GLY A 61 0.97 -12.06 8.36
CA GLY A 61 1.88 -12.98 7.67
C GLY A 61 1.87 -12.92 6.14
N ILE A 62 1.02 -12.07 5.55
CA ILE A 62 0.92 -11.85 4.11
C ILE A 62 1.76 -10.64 3.71
N LYS A 63 2.59 -10.78 2.68
CA LYS A 63 3.34 -9.67 2.08
C LYS A 63 2.39 -8.71 1.39
N CYS A 64 2.49 -7.42 1.69
CA CYS A 64 1.63 -6.38 1.13
C CYS A 64 2.45 -5.15 0.73
N VAL A 65 1.85 -4.28 -0.08
CA VAL A 65 2.34 -2.93 -0.33
C VAL A 65 1.26 -1.94 0.07
N VAL A 66 1.63 -0.96 0.90
CA VAL A 66 0.79 0.18 1.27
C VAL A 66 1.07 1.31 0.29
N VAL A 67 0.02 1.81 -0.33
CA VAL A 67 0.06 2.91 -1.31
C VAL A 67 -0.76 4.06 -0.76
N ARG A 68 -0.12 5.21 -0.54
CA ARG A 68 -0.81 6.41 -0.06
C ARG A 68 -1.52 7.12 -1.20
N ALA A 69 -2.75 7.58 -0.95
CA ALA A 69 -3.55 8.28 -1.95
C ALA A 69 -2.88 9.54 -2.50
N GLU A 70 -2.05 10.21 -1.69
CA GLU A 70 -1.29 11.41 -2.12
C GLU A 70 -0.34 11.13 -3.30
N LEU A 71 0.06 9.87 -3.54
CA LEU A 71 0.82 9.51 -4.74
C LEU A 71 0.04 9.87 -6.02
N ARG A 72 -1.28 9.71 -6.01
CA ARG A 72 -2.13 10.02 -7.17
C ARG A 72 -2.14 11.50 -7.48
N ASP A 73 -2.20 12.33 -6.45
CA ASP A 73 -2.25 13.79 -6.61
C ASP A 73 -0.90 14.35 -7.04
N ALA A 74 0.20 13.73 -6.61
CA ALA A 74 1.54 14.13 -6.97
C ALA A 74 1.98 13.59 -8.34
N GLU A 75 1.79 12.30 -8.59
CA GLU A 75 2.34 11.56 -9.73
C GLU A 75 1.36 10.50 -10.24
N VAL A 76 0.36 10.92 -11.02
CA VAL A 76 -0.72 10.05 -11.54
C VAL A 76 -0.17 8.82 -12.28
N MET A 77 0.89 8.98 -13.07
CA MET A 77 1.48 7.84 -13.82
C MET A 77 2.07 6.79 -12.88
N ALA A 78 2.68 7.22 -11.77
CA ALA A 78 3.25 6.32 -10.78
C ALA A 78 2.15 5.59 -9.99
N TRP A 79 1.06 6.30 -9.67
CA TRP A 79 -0.15 5.68 -9.11
C TRP A 79 -0.73 4.62 -10.05
N ASP A 80 -0.94 4.96 -11.31
CA ASP A 80 -1.51 4.05 -12.30
C ASP A 80 -0.62 2.83 -12.53
N PHE A 81 0.70 3.01 -12.52
CA PHE A 81 1.65 1.89 -12.58
C PHE A 81 1.42 0.89 -11.44
N VAL A 82 1.31 1.36 -10.20
CA VAL A 82 1.12 0.49 -9.02
C VAL A 82 -0.26 -0.18 -9.04
N MET A 83 -1.31 0.55 -9.42
CA MET A 83 -2.66 -0.01 -9.53
C MET A 83 -2.78 -1.01 -10.68
N ASN A 84 -2.12 -0.76 -11.81
CA ASN A 84 -2.07 -1.69 -12.93
C ASN A 84 -1.24 -2.93 -12.58
N PHE A 85 -0.13 -2.80 -11.85
CA PHE A 85 0.61 -3.95 -11.34
C PHE A 85 -0.29 -4.90 -10.54
N ALA A 86 -1.13 -4.36 -9.64
CA ALA A 86 -2.07 -5.19 -8.89
C ALA A 86 -3.09 -5.87 -9.81
N ARG A 87 -3.66 -5.13 -10.78
CA ARG A 87 -4.64 -5.66 -11.72
C ARG A 87 -4.07 -6.77 -12.60
N ASP A 88 -2.90 -6.53 -13.19
CA ASP A 88 -2.26 -7.43 -14.16
C ASP A 88 -1.82 -8.74 -13.49
N ASN A 89 -1.49 -8.70 -12.20
CA ASN A 89 -1.14 -9.87 -11.40
C ASN A 89 -2.35 -10.47 -10.64
N ASN A 90 -3.56 -10.00 -10.94
CA ASN A 90 -4.81 -10.43 -10.32
C ASN A 90 -4.75 -10.38 -8.78
N LEU A 91 -4.13 -9.35 -8.20
CA LEU A 91 -3.95 -9.21 -6.76
C LEU A 91 -5.20 -8.63 -6.08
N GLN A 92 -5.38 -9.00 -4.82
CA GLN A 92 -6.40 -8.38 -3.97
C GLN A 92 -5.97 -6.98 -3.56
N VAL A 93 -6.90 -6.04 -3.67
CA VAL A 93 -6.70 -4.64 -3.28
C VAL A 93 -7.76 -4.27 -2.25
N ALA A 94 -7.34 -3.74 -1.11
CA ALA A 94 -8.22 -3.29 -0.04
C ALA A 94 -7.97 -1.82 0.30
N GLU A 95 -9.01 -1.12 0.71
CA GLU A 95 -8.92 0.26 1.19
C GLU A 95 -8.86 0.26 2.72
N ALA A 96 -7.95 1.03 3.33
CA ALA A 96 -8.11 1.36 4.74
C ALA A 96 -9.11 2.51 4.86
N CYS A 97 -10.35 2.16 5.19
CA CYS A 97 -11.22 3.09 5.87
C CYS A 97 -10.79 3.12 7.34
N LEU A 98 -10.37 4.29 7.83
CA LEU A 98 -10.22 4.54 9.26
C LEU A 98 -11.58 4.29 9.91
N VAL A 99 -11.77 3.14 10.57
CA VAL A 99 -12.89 2.97 11.49
C VAL A 99 -12.52 3.79 12.73
N PRO A 100 -13.30 4.83 13.08
CA PRO A 100 -13.05 5.56 14.33
C PRO A 100 -13.10 4.55 15.48
N ASP A 101 -12.09 4.57 16.33
CA ASP A 101 -11.95 3.71 17.50
C ASP A 101 -13.29 3.72 18.28
N ALA A 102 -14.00 2.59 18.25
CA ALA A 102 -15.23 2.45 19.00
C ALA A 102 -14.84 2.46 20.48
N ALA A 103 -15.09 3.60 21.13
CA ALA A 103 -14.86 3.86 22.53
C ALA A 103 -15.11 2.60 23.38
N SER A 104 -14.03 2.08 23.99
CA SER A 104 -14.12 0.99 24.96
C SER A 104 -15.11 1.38 26.07
N PRO A 105 -16.15 0.57 26.37
CA PRO A 105 -17.00 0.85 27.52
C PRO A 105 -16.18 0.59 28.78
N ALA A 106 -15.90 1.67 29.51
CA ALA A 106 -15.26 1.62 30.81
C ALA A 106 -16.02 0.62 31.71
N GLY A 107 -15.36 -0.51 32.02
CA GLY A 107 -15.89 -1.55 32.87
C GLY A 107 -16.18 -1.02 34.27
N VAL A 108 -17.45 -1.10 34.64
CA VAL A 108 -18.00 -0.95 35.99
C VAL A 108 -17.19 -1.76 36.99
N ARG A 109 -16.60 -1.08 37.99
CA ARG A 109 -16.10 -1.71 39.21
C ARG A 109 -17.26 -1.78 40.22
N LYS A 110 -17.60 -2.99 40.64
CA LYS A 110 -18.33 -3.23 41.90
C LYS A 110 -17.33 -3.35 43.04
#